data_AF-A0A8J4M2K8-F1
#
_entry.id   AF-A0A8J4M2K8-F1
#
_cell.length_a   1.000
_cell.length_b   1.000
_cell.length_c   1.000
_cell.angle_alpha   90.00
_cell.angle_beta   90.00
_cell.angle_gamma   90.00
#
_symmetry.space_group_name_H-M   'P 1'
#
loop_
_entity.id
_entity.type
_entity.pdbx_description
1 polymer ?
#
loop_
_entity_poly.entity_id
_entity_poly.type
_entity_poly.pdbx_seq_one_letter_code
_entity_poly.pdbx_strand_id
1 'polypeptide(L)'
;MAQASEHLDLYERLLLVSGQLLEWAEATEWDDQVLAKGSALQREWNELQEMIRAKEEKLGIQLSQLPYADELRPIAERIAKMQEVTASVLQERMSMLGKSMKGLQQTKTVLNAYAEPEEAVHTAYFFDEKK
;
A
#
# COMPACT_ATOMS: atom_id res chain seq x y z
N MET A 1 -14.73 -3.52 -35.29
CA MET A 1 -15.43 -2.89 -34.15
C MET A 1 -15.23 -3.65 -32.83
N ALA A 2 -15.27 -5.00 -32.80
CA ALA A 2 -15.09 -5.77 -31.55
C ALA A 2 -13.77 -5.50 -30.78
N GLN A 3 -12.64 -5.28 -31.48
CA GLN A 3 -11.35 -5.02 -30.84
C GLN A 3 -11.26 -3.66 -30.13
N ALA A 4 -12.00 -2.65 -30.60
CA ALA A 4 -12.06 -1.33 -29.99
C ALA A 4 -12.80 -1.37 -28.65
N SER A 5 -13.96 -2.05 -28.64
CA SER A 5 -14.75 -2.31 -27.42
C SER A 5 -13.89 -2.97 -26.35
N GLU A 6 -13.24 -4.09 -26.67
CA GLU A 6 -12.45 -4.82 -25.68
C GLU A 6 -11.23 -4.03 -25.16
N HIS A 7 -10.68 -3.08 -25.93
CA HIS A 7 -9.55 -2.27 -25.45
C HIS A 7 -10.03 -1.21 -24.46
N LEU A 8 -11.14 -0.54 -24.80
CA LEU A 8 -11.83 0.39 -23.90
C LEU A 8 -12.29 -0.31 -22.63
N ASP A 9 -12.89 -1.50 -22.74
CA ASP A 9 -13.35 -2.30 -21.60
C ASP A 9 -12.20 -2.59 -20.60
N LEU A 10 -10.98 -2.87 -21.09
CA LEU A 10 -9.82 -3.08 -20.22
C LEU A 10 -9.43 -1.80 -19.47
N TYR A 11 -9.42 -0.65 -20.14
CA TYR A 11 -9.13 0.64 -19.51
C TYR A 11 -10.23 1.05 -18.51
N GLU A 12 -11.50 0.80 -18.83
CA GLU A 12 -12.61 1.05 -17.90
C GLU A 12 -12.54 0.17 -16.66
N ARG A 13 -12.20 -1.11 -16.81
CA ARG A 13 -11.95 -2.02 -15.69
C ARG A 13 -10.75 -1.56 -14.85
N LEU A 14 -9.66 -1.14 -15.50
CA LEU A 14 -8.49 -0.61 -14.80
C LEU A 14 -8.83 0.67 -14.02
N LEU A 15 -9.67 1.53 -14.58
CA LEU A 15 -10.20 2.71 -13.91
C LEU A 15 -11.04 2.34 -12.69
N LEU A 16 -11.93 1.35 -12.81
CA LEU A 16 -12.74 0.87 -11.69
C LEU A 16 -11.86 0.36 -10.54
N VAL A 17 -10.90 -0.51 -10.84
CA VAL A 17 -9.96 -1.05 -9.84
C VAL A 17 -9.10 0.05 -9.23
N SER A 18 -8.68 1.04 -10.02
CA SER A 18 -7.95 2.22 -9.51
C SER A 18 -8.79 3.03 -8.52
N GLY A 19 -10.09 3.18 -8.77
CA GLY A 19 -11.02 3.80 -7.83
C GLY A 19 -11.17 2.99 -6.54
N GLN A 20 -11.30 1.67 -6.65
CA GLN A 20 -11.38 0.78 -5.48
C GLN A 20 -10.09 0.77 -4.64
N LEU A 21 -8.93 0.89 -5.29
CA LEU A 21 -7.63 1.04 -4.61
C LEU A 21 -7.55 2.36 -3.84
N LEU A 22 -8.07 3.46 -4.41
CA LEU A 22 -8.14 4.74 -3.71
C LEU A 22 -9.06 4.65 -2.49
N GLU A 23 -10.28 4.12 -2.65
CA GLU A 23 -11.22 3.91 -1.53
C GLU A 23 -10.61 3.03 -0.44
N TRP A 24 -9.89 1.98 -0.84
CA TRP A 24 -9.15 1.12 0.08
C TRP A 24 -8.05 1.89 0.83
N ALA A 25 -7.27 2.72 0.12
CA ALA A 25 -6.22 3.53 0.73
C ALA A 25 -6.80 4.57 1.71
N GLU A 26 -8.00 5.08 1.44
CA GLU A 26 -8.73 6.03 2.29
C GLU A 26 -9.46 5.38 3.48
N ALA A 27 -9.60 4.04 3.52
CA ALA A 27 -10.29 3.32 4.59
C ALA A 27 -9.76 3.70 5.98
N THR A 28 -10.63 4.10 6.91
CA THR A 28 -10.22 4.64 8.22
C THR A 28 -9.43 3.65 9.08
N GLU A 29 -9.72 2.36 8.97
CA GLU A 29 -9.07 1.29 9.71
C GLU A 29 -8.53 0.23 8.76
N TRP A 30 -7.32 -0.26 9.03
CA TRP A 30 -6.67 -1.32 8.27
C TRP A 30 -6.52 -2.55 9.17
N ASP A 31 -7.57 -3.34 9.20
CA ASP A 31 -7.50 -4.70 9.76
C ASP A 31 -6.98 -5.69 8.71
N ASP A 32 -6.82 -6.94 9.11
CA ASP A 32 -6.31 -8.00 8.24
C ASP A 32 -7.19 -8.22 7.00
N GLN A 33 -8.51 -7.98 7.10
CA GLN A 33 -9.43 -8.14 5.96
C GLN A 33 -9.24 -7.00 4.95
N VAL A 34 -9.10 -5.76 5.41
CA VAL A 34 -8.81 -4.60 4.58
C VAL A 34 -7.46 -4.78 3.89
N LEU A 35 -6.42 -5.23 4.60
CA LEU A 35 -5.10 -5.50 4.00
C LEU A 35 -5.16 -6.61 2.93
N ALA A 36 -5.91 -7.68 3.19
CA ALA A 36 -6.12 -8.75 2.21
C ALA A 36 -6.86 -8.24 0.95
N LYS A 37 -7.88 -7.40 1.13
CA LYS A 37 -8.60 -6.76 0.01
C LYS A 37 -7.67 -5.89 -0.83
N GLY A 38 -6.82 -5.08 -0.20
CA GLY A 38 -5.82 -4.27 -0.89
C GLY A 38 -4.86 -5.10 -1.75
N SER A 39 -4.37 -6.22 -1.20
CA SER A 39 -3.50 -7.15 -1.92
C SER A 39 -4.19 -7.78 -3.13
N ALA A 40 -5.48 -8.11 -3.01
CA ALA A 40 -6.27 -8.65 -4.12
C ALA A 40 -6.49 -7.60 -5.22
N LEU A 41 -6.87 -6.37 -4.84
CA LEU A 41 -7.07 -5.26 -5.78
C LEU A 41 -5.77 -4.90 -6.52
N GLN A 42 -4.62 -4.88 -5.83
CA GLN A 42 -3.33 -4.62 -6.47
C GLN A 42 -2.97 -5.71 -7.49
N ARG A 43 -3.29 -6.98 -7.19
CA ARG A 43 -3.07 -8.08 -8.12
C ARG A 43 -3.93 -7.91 -9.38
N GLU A 44 -5.22 -7.64 -9.21
CA GLU A 44 -6.13 -7.41 -10.33
C GLU A 44 -5.67 -6.21 -11.19
N TRP A 45 -5.22 -5.13 -10.55
CA TRP A 45 -4.68 -3.97 -11.25
C TRP A 45 -3.45 -4.32 -12.10
N ASN A 46 -2.50 -5.08 -11.54
CA ASN A 46 -1.31 -5.53 -12.27
C ASN A 46 -1.69 -6.43 -13.45
N GLU A 47 -2.64 -7.35 -13.26
CA GLU A 47 -3.11 -8.25 -14.32
C GLU A 47 -3.75 -7.46 -15.47
N LEU A 48 -4.59 -6.46 -15.16
CA LEU A 48 -5.20 -5.59 -16.17
C LEU A 48 -4.16 -4.75 -16.93
N GLN A 49 -3.13 -4.24 -16.25
CA GLN A 49 -2.03 -3.54 -16.92
C GLN A 49 -1.29 -4.44 -17.91
N GLU A 50 -0.96 -5.67 -17.51
CA GLU A 50 -0.29 -6.62 -18.40
C GLU A 50 -1.17 -7.02 -19.59
N MET A 51 -2.48 -7.18 -19.38
CA MET A 51 -3.43 -7.42 -20.46
C MET A 51 -3.49 -6.26 -21.46
N ILE A 52 -3.54 -5.02 -20.97
CA ILE A 52 -3.51 -3.81 -21.80
C ILE A 52 -2.21 -3.78 -22.59
N ARG A 53 -1.07 -3.89 -21.91
CA ARG A 53 0.26 -3.88 -22.54
C ARG A 53 0.39 -4.93 -23.64
N ALA A 54 0.00 -6.19 -23.34
CA ALA A 54 0.05 -7.27 -24.31
C ALA A 54 -0.87 -7.01 -25.52
N LYS A 55 -1.98 -6.29 -25.32
CA LYS A 55 -2.88 -5.89 -26.41
C LYS A 55 -2.28 -4.76 -27.24
N GLU A 56 -1.72 -3.75 -26.61
CA GLU A 56 -1.06 -2.62 -27.29
C GLU A 56 0.15 -3.09 -28.12
N GLU A 57 0.95 -4.01 -27.58
CA GLU A 57 2.06 -4.64 -28.30
C GLU A 57 1.58 -5.39 -29.55
N LYS A 58 0.45 -6.10 -29.47
CA LYS A 58 -0.17 -6.79 -30.62
C LYS A 58 -0.74 -5.84 -31.67
N LEU A 59 -1.23 -4.67 -31.26
CA LEU A 59 -1.76 -3.67 -32.18
C LEU A 59 -0.65 -3.07 -33.04
N GLY A 60 0.58 -2.95 -32.51
CA GLY A 60 1.76 -2.52 -33.27
C GLY A 60 1.66 -1.10 -33.85
N ILE A 61 0.70 -0.31 -33.37
CA ILE A 61 0.43 1.06 -33.79
C ILE A 61 0.47 1.98 -32.58
N GLN A 62 0.79 3.26 -32.81
CA GLN A 62 0.78 4.25 -31.74
C GLN A 62 -0.66 4.45 -31.23
N LEU A 63 -0.84 4.52 -29.91
CA LEU A 63 -2.16 4.71 -29.30
C LEU A 63 -2.90 5.95 -29.81
N SER A 64 -2.16 7.02 -30.12
CA SER A 64 -2.69 8.26 -30.70
C SER A 64 -3.30 8.09 -32.10
N GLN A 65 -2.98 6.99 -32.79
CA GLN A 65 -3.49 6.67 -34.13
C GLN A 65 -4.73 5.77 -34.08
N LEU A 66 -5.14 5.33 -32.88
CA LEU A 66 -6.36 4.54 -32.72
C LEU A 66 -7.59 5.41 -33.03
N PRO A 67 -8.60 4.87 -33.73
CA PRO A 67 -9.82 5.63 -34.04
C PRO A 67 -10.64 6.02 -32.79
N TYR A 68 -10.32 5.43 -31.64
CA TYR A 68 -10.93 5.67 -30.32
C TYR A 68 -9.92 6.24 -29.31
N ALA A 69 -8.80 6.82 -29.78
CA ALA A 69 -7.76 7.39 -28.93
C ALA A 69 -8.28 8.54 -28.04
N ASP A 70 -9.21 9.34 -28.56
CA ASP A 70 -9.82 10.45 -27.81
C ASP A 70 -10.77 9.97 -26.69
N GLU A 71 -11.27 8.73 -26.78
CA GLU A 71 -12.04 8.09 -25.70
C GLU A 71 -11.11 7.47 -24.64
N LEU A 72 -10.00 6.87 -25.06
CA LEU A 72 -9.01 6.28 -24.15
C LEU A 72 -8.26 7.32 -23.32
N ARG A 73 -7.88 8.45 -23.91
CA ARG A 73 -7.08 9.50 -23.26
C ARG A 73 -7.67 9.95 -21.91
N PRO A 74 -8.94 10.38 -21.81
CA PRO A 74 -9.50 10.81 -20.53
C PRO A 74 -9.57 9.69 -19.49
N ILE A 75 -9.73 8.42 -19.91
CA ILE A 75 -9.71 7.28 -18.99
C ILE A 75 -8.30 7.09 -18.41
N ALA A 76 -7.28 7.11 -19.27
CA ALA A 76 -5.87 7.00 -18.87
C ALA A 76 -5.44 8.14 -17.93
N GLU A 77 -5.84 9.37 -18.22
CA GLU A 77 -5.58 10.54 -17.36
C GLU A 77 -6.23 10.39 -15.98
N ARG A 78 -7.47 9.87 -15.91
CA ARG A 78 -8.15 9.61 -14.65
C ARG A 78 -7.46 8.50 -13.84
N ILE A 79 -7.02 7.43 -14.49
CA ILE A 79 -6.23 6.36 -13.85
C ILE A 79 -4.96 6.96 -13.24
N ALA A 80 -4.19 7.73 -14.01
CA ALA A 80 -2.95 8.34 -13.54
C ALA A 80 -3.19 9.23 -12.32
N LYS A 81 -4.23 10.08 -12.36
CA LYS A 81 -4.61 10.93 -11.24
C LYS A 81 -5.01 10.12 -10.00
N MET A 82 -5.79 9.05 -10.16
CA MET A 82 -6.17 8.19 -9.03
C MET A 82 -4.95 7.51 -8.39
N GLN A 83 -3.98 7.07 -9.20
CA GLN A 83 -2.74 6.47 -8.70
C GLN A 83 -1.88 7.49 -7.95
N GLU A 84 -1.77 8.72 -8.43
CA GLU A 84 -1.05 9.80 -7.75
C GLU A 84 -1.67 10.10 -6.37
N VAL A 85 -2.99 10.22 -6.30
CA VAL A 85 -3.71 10.45 -5.04
C VAL A 85 -3.54 9.24 -4.11
N THR A 86 -3.70 8.03 -4.61
CA THR A 86 -3.52 6.79 -3.83
C THR A 86 -2.12 6.73 -3.22
N ALA A 87 -1.08 7.01 -4.01
CA ALA A 87 0.30 7.04 -3.54
C ALA A 87 0.52 8.09 -2.44
N SER A 88 -0.06 9.28 -2.60
CA SER A 88 -0.01 10.35 -1.59
C SER A 88 -0.65 9.92 -0.26
N VAL A 89 -1.86 9.35 -0.31
CA VAL A 89 -2.59 8.87 0.87
C VAL A 89 -1.80 7.77 1.60
N LEU A 90 -1.25 6.81 0.87
CA LEU A 90 -0.43 5.74 1.44
C LEU A 90 0.84 6.29 2.09
N GLN A 91 1.50 7.27 1.46
CA GLN A 91 2.69 7.92 2.00
C GLN A 91 2.40 8.65 3.32
N GLU A 92 1.31 9.39 3.39
CA GLU A 92 0.89 10.08 4.62
C GLU A 92 0.64 9.08 5.75
N ARG A 93 -0.06 7.98 5.47
CA ARG A 93 -0.33 6.92 6.45
C ARG A 93 0.94 6.24 6.94
N MET A 94 1.86 5.88 6.05
CA MET A 94 3.15 5.30 6.45
C MET A 94 3.94 6.25 7.37
N SER A 95 3.88 7.56 7.11
CA SER A 95 4.49 8.58 7.97
C SER A 95 3.87 8.62 9.37
N MET A 96 2.53 8.56 9.47
CA MET A 96 1.82 8.51 10.75
C MET A 96 2.12 7.24 11.55
N LEU A 97 2.17 6.08 10.89
CA LEU A 97 2.54 4.81 11.52
C LEU A 97 3.98 4.87 12.07
N GLY A 98 4.92 5.40 11.29
CA GLY A 98 6.30 5.58 11.73
C GLY A 98 6.44 6.49 12.97
N LYS A 99 5.69 7.61 13.02
CA LYS A 99 5.65 8.49 14.20
C LYS A 99 5.07 7.78 15.43
N SER A 100 3.99 7.01 15.24
CA SER A 100 3.33 6.27 16.32
C SER A 100 4.24 5.19 16.90
N MET A 101 4.95 4.43 16.05
CA MET A 101 5.95 3.45 16.50
C MET A 101 7.07 4.09 17.32
N LYS A 102 7.59 5.25 16.87
CA LYS A 102 8.61 5.99 17.61
C LYS A 102 8.09 6.43 18.99
N GLY A 103 6.84 6.90 19.06
CA GLY A 103 6.18 7.22 20.32
C GLY A 103 6.09 6.00 21.25
N LEU A 104 5.64 4.85 20.74
CA LEU A 104 5.57 3.61 21.54
C LEU A 104 6.93 3.16 22.06
N GLN A 105 8.00 3.27 21.25
CA GLN A 105 9.37 2.96 21.68
C GLN A 105 9.85 3.91 22.79
N GLN A 106 9.50 5.20 22.68
CA GLN A 106 9.80 6.19 23.72
C GLN A 106 9.03 5.89 25.01
N THR A 107 7.73 5.58 24.92
CA THR A 107 6.91 5.19 26.06
C THR A 107 7.44 3.91 26.72
N LYS A 108 7.85 2.90 25.95
CA LYS A 108 8.46 1.68 26.49
C LYS A 108 9.77 1.98 27.22
N THR A 109 10.62 2.84 26.66
CA THR A 109 11.87 3.28 27.29
C THR A 109 11.58 3.99 28.63
N VAL A 110 10.59 4.89 28.65
CA VAL A 110 10.17 5.58 29.87
C VAL A 110 9.63 4.58 30.89
N LEU A 111 8.68 3.72 30.52
CA LEU A 111 8.13 2.71 31.43
C LEU A 111 9.22 1.79 32.00
N ASN A 112 10.19 1.38 31.20
CA ASN A 112 11.32 0.59 31.67
C ASN A 112 12.24 1.37 32.62
N ALA A 113 12.40 2.69 32.43
CA ALA A 113 13.19 3.53 33.32
C ALA A 113 12.51 3.78 34.68
N TYR A 114 11.18 3.63 34.75
CA TYR A 114 10.39 3.77 35.97
C TYR A 114 9.90 2.42 36.54
N ALA A 115 10.14 1.31 35.86
CA ALA A 115 9.98 -0.02 36.42
C ALA A 115 11.03 -0.17 37.53
N GLU A 116 10.60 -0.38 38.77
CA GLU A 116 11.49 -0.62 39.90
C GLU A 116 12.50 -1.72 39.54
N PRO A 117 13.79 -1.58 39.87
CA PRO A 117 14.72 -2.69 39.72
C PRO A 117 14.24 -3.82 40.61
N GLU A 118 13.86 -4.96 40.01
CA GLU A 118 13.65 -6.20 40.77
C GLU A 118 14.84 -6.38 41.71
N GLU A 119 14.56 -6.53 43.01
CA GLU A 119 15.57 -6.70 44.04
C GLU A 119 16.55 -7.80 43.61
N ALA A 120 17.76 -7.38 43.22
CA ALA A 120 18.88 -8.28 43.07
C ALA A 120 19.12 -8.89 44.45
N VAL A 121 18.63 -10.11 44.66
CA VAL A 121 18.93 -10.95 45.82
C VAL A 121 20.44 -11.21 45.80
N HIS A 122 21.20 -10.27 46.35
CA HIS A 122 22.61 -10.43 46.65
C HIS A 122 22.72 -11.33 47.87
N THR A 123 22.74 -12.65 47.66
CA THR A 123 23.33 -13.58 48.63
C THR A 123 24.82 -13.25 48.79
N ALA A 124 25.14 -12.46 49.81
CA ALA A 124 26.50 -12.26 50.26
C ALA A 124 26.98 -13.54 50.96
N TYR A 125 27.87 -14.30 50.31
CA TYR A 125 28.63 -15.35 50.98
C TYR A 125 29.77 -14.70 51.78
N PHE A 126 29.58 -14.59 53.09
CA PHE A 126 30.67 -14.31 54.01
C PHE A 126 31.51 -15.59 54.16
N PHE A 127 32.71 -15.61 53.59
CA PHE A 127 33.73 -16.59 53.95
C PHE A 127 34.54 -16.03 55.13
N ASP A 128 34.26 -16.54 56.33
CA ASP A 128 35.14 -16.44 57.49
C ASP A 128 36.19 -17.55 57.36
N GLU A 129 37.40 -17.21 56.92
CA GLU A 129 38.58 -18.07 57.13
C GLU A 129 39.50 -17.40 58.14
N LYS A 130 39.34 -17.81 59.40
CA LYS A 130 40.38 -17.74 60.42
C LYS A 130 41.61 -18.54 59.98
N LYS A 131 42.76 -17.90 59.88
CA LYS A 131 44.07 -18.45 60.29
C LYS A 131 44.99 -17.33 60.76
#